data_AF-A0A3P1W4D5-F1
#
_entry.id   AF-A0A3P1W4D5-F1
#
_cell.length_a   1.000
_cell.length_b   1.000
_cell.length_c   1.000
_cell.angle_alpha   90.00
_cell.angle_beta   90.00
_cell.angle_gamma   90.00
#
_symmetry.space_group_name_H-M   'P 1'
#
loop_
_entity.id
_entity.type
_entity.pdbx_description
1 polymer ?
#
loop_
_entity_poly.entity_id
_entity_poly.type
_entity_poly.pdbx_seq_one_letter_code
_entity_poly.pdbx_strand_id
1 'polypeptide(L)' 'MKLLTLNVHAWLEDNQVEKIAILAQTIVEKGYDVIALQEVNQLMSAPAISQSLKA' A
#
# COMPACT_ATOMS: atom_id res chain seq x y z
N MET A 1 14.49 9.65 -11.15
CA MET A 1 13.72 8.45 -10.81
C MET A 1 13.83 8.19 -9.31
N LYS A 2 12.72 8.33 -8.59
CA LYS A 2 12.58 8.10 -7.15
C LYS A 2 11.82 6.80 -6.94
N LEU A 3 12.35 5.92 -6.11
CA LEU A 3 11.79 4.60 -5.84
C LEU A 3 11.46 4.47 -4.35
N LEU A 4 10.37 3.77 -4.04
CA LEU A 4 10.03 3.33 -2.69
C LEU A 4 9.80 1.81 -2.72
N THR A 5 10.40 1.10 -1.77
CA THR A 5 9.96 -0.25 -1.40
C THR A 5 9.60 -0.25 0.07
N LEU A 6 8.47 -0.86 0.41
CA LEU A 6 8.00 -0.95 1.79
C LEU A 6 7.20 -2.22 2.00
N ASN A 7 7.59 -2.99 3.00
CA ASN A 7 6.74 -4.02 3.56
C ASN A 7 5.75 -3.33 4.51
N VAL A 8 4.45 -3.46 4.25
CA VAL A 8 3.42 -2.67 4.94
C VAL A 8 2.73 -3.42 6.07
N HIS A 9 2.99 -4.74 6.22
CA HIS A 9 2.37 -5.58 7.24
C HIS A 9 0.84 -5.30 7.36
N ALA A 10 0.16 -5.25 6.20
CA ALA A 10 -1.13 -4.59 6.09
C ALA A 10 -2.19 -5.25 6.99
N TRP A 11 -2.90 -4.43 7.77
CA TRP A 11 -3.93 -4.81 8.74
C TRP A 11 -3.42 -5.58 9.97
N LEU A 12 -2.11 -5.63 10.18
CA LEU A 12 -1.49 -6.28 11.34
C LEU A 12 -0.73 -5.29 12.24
N GLU A 13 -0.80 -3.99 11.92
CA GLU A 13 -0.17 -2.92 12.68
C GLU A 13 -1.15 -2.20 13.63
N ASP A 14 -0.66 -1.78 14.79
CA ASP A 14 -1.36 -0.77 15.60
C ASP A 14 -1.50 0.56 14.82
N ASN A 15 -2.60 1.28 15.04
CA ASN A 15 -2.94 2.55 14.38
C ASN A 15 -2.90 2.47 12.83
N GLN A 16 -3.32 1.34 12.26
CA GLN A 16 -3.23 1.04 10.83
C GLN A 16 -3.73 2.17 9.91
N VAL A 17 -4.87 2.79 10.22
CA VAL A 17 -5.48 3.84 9.40
C VAL A 17 -4.60 5.09 9.36
N GLU A 18 -4.02 5.48 10.49
CA GLU A 18 -3.09 6.61 10.58
C GLU A 18 -1.82 6.33 9.79
N LYS A 19 -1.25 5.12 9.92
CA LYS A 19 -0.06 4.71 9.16
C LYS A 19 -0.30 4.74 7.64
N ILE A 20 -1.48 4.31 7.19
CA ILE A 20 -1.87 4.40 5.77
C ILE A 20 -1.94 5.87 5.33
N ALA A 21 -2.52 6.76 6.14
CA ALA A 21 -2.59 8.19 5.83
C ALA A 21 -1.19 8.83 5.73
N ILE A 22 -0.29 8.49 6.65
CA ILE A 22 1.11 8.96 6.63
C ILE A 22 1.83 8.47 5.37
N LEU A 23 1.65 7.18 5.01
CA LEU A 23 2.26 6.61 3.81
C LEU A 23 1.74 7.32 2.54
N ALA A 24 0.42 7.54 2.45
CA ALA A 24 -0.19 8.23 1.32
C ALA A 24 0.33 9.66 1.18
N GLN A 25 0.40 10.42 2.29
CA GLN A 25 0.94 11.78 2.29
C GLN A 25 2.42 11.78 1.86
N THR A 26 3.21 10.85 2.38
CA THR A 26 4.64 10.70 2.03
C THR A 26 4.81 10.41 0.54
N ILE A 27 3.96 9.55 -0.04
CA ILE A 27 4.00 9.21 -1.47
C ILE A 27 3.77 10.46 -2.33
N VAL A 28 2.76 11.27 -2.00
CA VAL A 28 2.45 12.50 -2.75
C VAL A 28 3.57 13.52 -2.61
N GLU A 29 4.05 13.78 -1.39
CA GLU A 29 5.09 14.78 -1.13
C GLU A 29 6.43 14.44 -1.82
N LYS A 30 6.79 13.16 -1.81
CA LYS A 30 8.07 12.72 -2.37
C LYS A 30 8.00 12.53 -3.88
N GLY A 31 6.81 12.28 -4.44
CA GLY A 31 6.61 12.08 -5.87
C GLY A 31 7.43 10.92 -6.40
N TYR A 32 7.23 9.72 -5.83
CA TYR A 32 7.91 8.51 -6.29
C TYR A 32 7.42 8.11 -7.69
N ASP A 33 8.33 7.67 -8.55
CA ASP A 33 8.02 7.16 -9.89
C ASP A 33 7.52 5.72 -9.82
N VAL A 34 8.09 4.89 -8.91
CA VAL A 34 7.68 3.49 -8.68
C VAL A 34 7.62 3.22 -7.19
N ILE A 35 6.57 2.49 -6.77
CA ILE A 35 6.37 2.03 -5.40
C ILE A 35 6.13 0.52 -5.41
N ALA A 36 6.97 -0.24 -4.71
CA ALA A 36 6.82 -1.68 -4.53
C ALA A 36 6.41 -2.00 -3.09
N LEU A 37 5.26 -2.65 -2.90
CA LEU A 37 4.76 -3.00 -1.57
C LEU A 37 4.79 -4.52 -1.36
N GLN A 38 5.15 -4.96 -0.15
CA GLN A 38 5.08 -6.36 0.28
C GLN A 38 4.10 -6.52 1.45
N GLU A 39 3.57 -7.74 1.64
CA GLU A 39 2.56 -8.05 2.66
C GLU A 39 1.30 -7.18 2.58
N VAL A 40 0.85 -6.95 1.34
CA VAL A 40 -0.45 -6.35 1.07
C VAL A 40 -1.52 -7.43 1.23
N ASN A 41 -2.34 -7.30 2.26
CA ASN A 41 -3.27 -8.33 2.69
C ASN A 41 -4.73 -8.02 2.30
N GLN A 42 -5.49 -9.08 2.00
CA GLN A 42 -6.94 -9.05 1.80
C GLN A 42 -7.58 -10.13 2.70
N LEU A 43 -8.74 -9.84 3.30
CA LEU A 43 -9.50 -10.85 4.06
C LEU A 43 -9.92 -12.01 3.14
N MET A 44 -9.76 -13.25 3.60
CA MET A 44 -10.18 -14.45 2.83
C MET A 44 -11.68 -14.47 2.49
N SER A 45 -12.52 -13.84 3.32
CA SER A 45 -13.96 -13.72 3.10
C SER A 45 -14.34 -12.59 2.14
N ALA A 46 -13.41 -11.69 1.80
CA ALA A 46 -13.69 -10.61 0.88
C ALA A 46 -13.82 -11.14 -0.55
N PRO A 47 -14.70 -10.54 -1.39
CA PRO A 47 -14.78 -10.90 -2.80
C PRO A 47 -13.43 -10.79 -3.49
N ALA A 48 -13.07 -11.80 -4.28
CA ALA A 48 -11.87 -11.72 -5.10
C ALA A 48 -11.97 -10.52 -6.04
N ILE A 49 -10.98 -9.63 -6.01
CA ILE A 49 -10.91 -8.52 -6.97
C ILE A 49 -10.30 -9.09 -8.25
N SER A 50 -11.13 -9.71 -9.10
CA SER A 50 -10.70 -10.23 -10.38
C SER A 50 -10.47 -9.08 -11.38
N GLN A 51 -9.24 -8.58 -11.40
CA GLN A 51 -8.58 -7.83 -12.47
C GLN A 51 -9.36 -6.69 -13.15
N SER A 52 -9.18 -5.50 -12.60
CA SER A 52 -9.06 -4.28 -13.39
C SER A 52 -7.86 -3.44 -12.91
N LEU A 53 -6.72 -4.11 -12.67
CA LEU A 53 -5.46 -3.39 -12.55
C LEU A 53 -5.10 -2.88 -13.95
N LYS A 54 -5.36 -1.60 -14.21
CA LYS A 54 -4.84 -0.94 -15.39
C LYS A 54 -3.31 -0.96 -15.28
N ALA A 55 -2.67 -1.61 -16.25
CA ALA A 55 -1.24 -1.49 -16.48
C ALA A 55 -0.87 -0.04 -16.81
#